data_AF-K1TR18-F1
#
_entry.id   AF-K1TR18-F1
#
_cell.length_a   1.000
_cell.length_b   1.000
_cell.length_c   1.000
_cell.angle_alpha   90.00
_cell.angle_beta   90.00
_cell.angle_gamma   90.00
#
_symmetry.space_group_name_H-M   'P 1'
#
loop_
_entity.id
_entity.type
_entity.pdbx_description
1 polymer ?
#
loop_
_entity_poly.entity_id
_entity_poly.type
_entity_poly.pdbx_seq_one_letter_code
_entity_poly.pdbx_strand_id
1 'polypeptide(L)'
;ETEKRLSGVLYERGWTAKALSIIRSLGDKALFNLDTALLKRKLGAPNSRPLADFLPTLNIKAKDFAAEMTSVNVQQKDLHGQQSICQEHVDNNKAVRNMMLQRGIVPENLPAGEDVKKVERRLKSDEKTLTKKNSKKK
;
A
#
# COMPACT_ATOMS: atom_id res chain seq x y z
N GLU A 1 4.87 -6.07 3.81
CA GLU A 1 6.11 -6.85 3.62
C GLU A 1 6.76 -6.50 2.30
N THR A 2 5.99 -6.54 1.22
CA THR A 2 6.39 -6.14 -0.13
C THR A 2 6.97 -4.74 -0.26
N GLU A 3 6.35 -3.72 0.35
CA GLU A 3 6.95 -2.36 0.35
C GLU A 3 8.31 -2.29 1.06
N LYS A 4 8.56 -3.14 2.06
CA LYS A 4 9.86 -3.21 2.73
C LYS A 4 10.90 -3.83 1.81
N ARG A 5 10.52 -4.87 1.06
CA ARG A 5 11.37 -5.50 0.05
C ARG A 5 11.78 -4.50 -1.03
N LEU A 6 10.80 -3.83 -1.65
CA LEU A 6 11.09 -2.80 -2.66
C LEU A 6 11.98 -1.70 -2.06
N SER A 7 11.68 -1.22 -0.86
CA SER A 7 12.51 -0.21 -0.20
C SER A 7 13.95 -0.70 0.02
N GLY A 8 14.13 -1.96 0.41
CA GLY A 8 15.45 -2.58 0.57
C GLY A 8 16.26 -2.57 -0.73
N VAL A 9 15.65 -3.06 -1.82
CA VAL A 9 16.27 -3.07 -3.16
C VAL A 9 16.67 -1.67 -3.61
N LEU A 10 15.84 -0.66 -3.33
CA LEU A 10 16.14 0.73 -3.68
C LEU A 10 17.22 1.34 -2.79
N TYR A 11 17.25 1.00 -1.50
CA TYR A 11 18.31 1.43 -0.58
C TYR A 11 19.67 0.87 -0.99
N GLU A 12 19.75 -0.40 -1.37
CA GLU A 12 20.97 -1.03 -1.89
C GLU A 12 21.49 -0.31 -3.14
N ARG A 13 20.60 0.32 -3.92
CA ARG A 13 20.93 1.17 -5.08
C ARG A 13 21.14 2.65 -4.72
N GLY A 14 21.34 2.98 -3.44
CA GLY A 14 21.72 4.32 -2.97
C GLY A 14 20.56 5.31 -2.78
N TRP A 15 19.32 4.85 -2.70
CA TRP A 15 18.18 5.75 -2.52
C TRP A 15 18.05 6.28 -1.11
N THR A 16 17.61 7.53 -0.98
CA THR A 16 17.30 8.16 0.31
C THR A 16 15.83 7.96 0.70
N ALA A 17 15.50 8.10 1.99
CA ALA A 17 14.12 8.06 2.48
C ALA A 17 13.18 9.03 1.75
N LYS A 18 13.70 10.21 1.33
CA LYS A 18 12.95 11.19 0.54
C LYS A 18 12.59 10.63 -0.84
N ALA A 19 13.55 10.01 -1.53
CA ALA A 19 13.30 9.38 -2.84
C ALA A 19 12.29 8.24 -2.73
N LEU A 20 12.36 7.45 -1.67
CA LEU A 20 11.39 6.38 -1.38
C LEU A 20 9.98 6.92 -1.10
N SER A 21 9.85 8.14 -0.57
CA SER A 21 8.54 8.77 -0.36
C SER A 21 7.95 9.29 -1.68
N ILE A 22 8.81 9.81 -2.56
CA ILE A 22 8.43 10.29 -3.90
C ILE A 22 7.91 9.14 -4.76
N ILE A 23 8.64 8.02 -4.86
CA ILE A 23 8.22 6.87 -5.69
C ILE A 23 6.89 6.28 -5.22
N ARG A 24 6.64 6.22 -3.91
CA ARG A 24 5.34 5.79 -3.36
C ARG A 24 4.20 6.71 -3.80
N SER A 25 4.41 8.02 -3.72
CA SER A 25 3.41 9.01 -4.15
C SER A 25 3.16 8.94 -5.66
N LEU A 26 4.19 8.68 -6.47
CA LEU A 26 4.06 8.44 -7.91
C LEU A 26 3.27 7.15 -8.19
N GLY A 27 3.52 6.08 -7.43
CA GLY A 27 2.75 4.84 -7.50
C GLY A 27 1.27 5.05 -7.17
N ASP A 28 0.97 5.77 -6.08
CA ASP A 28 -0.40 6.13 -5.70
C ASP A 28 -1.10 6.92 -6.82
N LYS A 29 -0.43 7.94 -7.35
CA LYS A 29 -0.96 8.73 -8.46
C LYS A 29 -1.24 7.88 -9.70
N ALA A 30 -0.35 6.94 -10.02
CA ALA A 30 -0.51 6.04 -11.16
C ALA A 30 -1.64 5.02 -10.98
N LEU A 31 -1.83 4.50 -9.76
CA LEU A 31 -2.84 3.48 -9.46
C LEU A 31 -4.23 4.07 -9.27
N PHE A 32 -4.35 5.23 -8.61
CA PHE A 32 -5.63 5.82 -8.19
C PHE A 32 -6.02 7.09 -8.96
N ASN A 33 -5.17 7.60 -9.86
CA ASN A 33 -5.32 8.94 -10.47
C ASN A 33 -5.43 10.08 -9.43
N LEU A 34 -5.05 9.82 -8.19
CA LEU A 34 -5.09 10.75 -7.06
C LEU A 34 -3.74 10.70 -6.36
N ASP A 35 -3.24 11.85 -5.95
CA ASP A 35 -2.10 11.86 -5.04
C ASP A 35 -2.48 11.29 -3.66
N THR A 36 -1.47 10.91 -2.88
CA THR A 36 -1.66 10.32 -1.55
C THR A 36 -2.49 11.21 -0.61
N ALA A 37 -2.36 12.54 -0.71
CA ALA A 37 -3.06 13.48 0.17
C ALA A 37 -4.55 13.60 -0.16
N LEU A 38 -4.88 13.68 -1.45
CA LEU A 38 -6.24 13.65 -1.98
C LEU A 38 -6.91 12.32 -1.65
N LEU A 39 -6.19 11.21 -1.79
CA LEU A 39 -6.72 9.90 -1.47
C LEU A 39 -7.00 9.75 0.04
N LYS A 40 -6.09 10.23 0.90
CA LYS A 40 -6.33 10.31 2.34
C LYS A 40 -7.60 11.11 2.67
N ARG A 41 -7.77 12.28 2.04
CA ARG A 41 -8.97 13.12 2.23
C ARG A 41 -10.24 12.39 1.80
N LYS A 42 -10.21 11.68 0.66
CA LYS A 42 -11.36 10.91 0.15
C LYS A 42 -11.76 9.77 1.10
N LEU A 43 -10.78 9.14 1.74
CA LEU A 43 -11.00 8.02 2.67
C LEU A 43 -11.23 8.47 4.13
N GLY A 44 -11.21 9.78 4.42
CA GLY A 44 -11.30 10.30 5.79
C GLY A 44 -10.09 9.94 6.68
N ALA A 45 -8.95 9.63 6.08
CA ALA A 45 -7.74 9.22 6.77
C ALA A 45 -6.97 10.44 7.32
N PRO A 46 -6.56 10.45 8.61
CA PRO A 46 -5.72 11.50 9.17
C PRO A 46 -4.34 11.56 8.48
N ASN A 47 -3.80 12.76 8.30
CA ASN A 47 -2.48 12.95 7.68
C ASN A 47 -1.35 12.21 8.42
N SER A 48 -1.46 12.12 9.75
CA SER A 48 -0.48 11.47 10.63
C SER A 48 -0.46 9.94 10.52
N ARG A 49 -1.43 9.33 9.84
CA ARG A 49 -1.52 7.87 9.69
C ARG A 49 -1.15 7.41 8.27
N PRO A 50 -0.65 6.17 8.13
CA PRO A 50 -0.45 5.56 6.82
C PRO A 50 -1.78 5.46 6.05
N LEU A 51 -1.73 5.70 4.74
CA LEU A 51 -2.89 5.53 3.84
C LEU A 51 -3.39 4.07 3.82
N ALA A 52 -2.48 3.11 3.93
CA ALA A 52 -2.80 1.67 3.89
C ALA A 52 -3.79 1.25 4.99
N ASP A 53 -3.83 1.95 6.13
CA ASP A 53 -4.75 1.66 7.24
C ASP A 53 -6.24 1.88 6.88
N PHE A 54 -6.51 2.62 5.81
CA PHE A 54 -7.86 3.02 5.38
C PHE A 54 -8.21 2.52 3.98
N LEU A 55 -7.25 1.90 3.29
CA LEU A 55 -7.48 1.35 1.97
C LEU A 55 -8.28 0.04 2.07
N PRO A 56 -9.24 -0.20 1.16
CA PRO A 56 -9.85 -1.52 1.04
C PRO A 56 -8.79 -2.56 0.67
N THR A 57 -8.98 -3.81 1.13
CA THR A 57 -8.01 -4.90 0.95
C THR A 57 -7.56 -5.07 -0.48
N LEU A 58 -8.47 -4.94 -1.45
CA LEU A 58 -8.14 -5.05 -2.86
C LEU A 58 -7.12 -3.99 -3.31
N ASN A 59 -7.26 -2.74 -2.85
CA ASN A 59 -6.31 -1.67 -3.17
C ASN A 59 -4.95 -1.91 -2.51
N ILE A 60 -4.93 -2.46 -1.29
CA ILE A 60 -3.67 -2.86 -0.63
C ILE A 60 -2.95 -3.92 -1.48
N LYS A 61 -3.69 -4.94 -1.94
CA LYS A 61 -3.14 -6.00 -2.79
C LYS A 61 -2.68 -5.49 -4.16
N ALA A 62 -3.40 -4.55 -4.76
CA ALA A 62 -3.00 -3.92 -6.01
C ALA A 62 -1.66 -3.18 -5.86
N LYS A 63 -1.50 -2.40 -4.78
CA LYS A 63 -0.23 -1.71 -4.46
C LYS A 63 0.91 -2.70 -4.22
N ASP A 64 0.67 -3.72 -3.40
CA ASP A 64 1.67 -4.76 -3.12
C ASP A 64 2.10 -5.43 -4.43
N PHE A 65 1.17 -5.79 -5.30
CA PHE A 65 1.47 -6.44 -6.57
C PHE A 65 2.32 -5.54 -7.49
N ALA A 66 1.95 -4.26 -7.65
CA ALA A 66 2.75 -3.32 -8.45
C ALA A 66 4.16 -3.10 -7.88
N ALA A 67 4.30 -3.05 -6.55
CA ALA A 67 5.59 -2.93 -5.88
C ALA A 67 6.46 -4.19 -6.07
N GLU A 68 5.87 -5.39 -6.00
CA GLU A 68 6.60 -6.64 -6.27
C GLU A 68 7.05 -6.71 -7.73
N MET A 69 6.19 -6.38 -8.70
CA MET A 69 6.57 -6.28 -10.11
C MET A 69 7.77 -5.34 -10.31
N THR A 70 7.74 -4.19 -9.63
CA THR A 70 8.86 -3.23 -9.69
C THR A 70 10.12 -3.84 -9.10
N SER A 71 10.05 -4.48 -7.93
CA SER A 71 11.21 -5.11 -7.29
C SER A 71 11.84 -6.18 -8.19
N VAL A 72 11.01 -7.03 -8.81
CA VAL A 72 11.48 -8.08 -9.73
C VAL A 72 12.12 -7.46 -10.98
N ASN A 73 11.49 -6.47 -11.59
CA ASN A 73 11.99 -5.84 -12.82
C ASN A 73 13.28 -5.05 -12.57
N VAL A 74 13.40 -4.36 -11.43
CA VAL A 74 14.63 -3.65 -11.05
C VAL A 74 15.80 -4.62 -10.93
N GLN A 75 15.59 -5.81 -10.36
CA GLN A 75 16.63 -6.82 -10.23
C GLN A 75 16.94 -7.50 -11.58
N GLN A 76 15.91 -7.95 -12.31
CA GLN A 76 16.08 -8.71 -13.56
C GLN A 76 16.68 -7.87 -14.70
N LYS A 77 16.27 -6.62 -14.83
CA LYS A 77 16.75 -5.70 -15.88
C LYS A 77 17.93 -4.85 -15.41
N ASP A 78 18.40 -5.09 -14.18
CA ASP A 78 19.42 -4.30 -13.49
C ASP A 78 19.21 -2.78 -13.61
N LEU A 79 18.02 -2.29 -13.26
CA LEU A 79 17.66 -0.88 -13.46
C LEU A 79 18.36 0.03 -12.46
N HIS A 80 19.14 1.00 -12.96
CA HIS A 80 19.86 1.98 -12.15
C HIS A 80 19.31 3.39 -12.31
N GLY A 81 19.45 4.18 -11.24
CA GLY A 81 19.05 5.58 -11.22
C GLY A 81 17.58 5.80 -10.86
N GLN A 82 17.27 7.01 -10.37
CA GLN A 82 15.93 7.31 -9.87
C GLN A 82 14.87 7.36 -10.97
N GLN A 83 15.21 7.92 -12.12
CA GLN A 83 14.27 8.14 -13.21
C GLN A 83 13.78 6.82 -13.82
N SER A 84 14.68 5.89 -14.14
CA SER A 84 14.33 4.61 -14.78
C SER A 84 13.43 3.76 -13.87
N ILE A 85 13.76 3.67 -12.58
CA ILE A 85 13.01 2.87 -11.62
C ILE A 85 11.67 3.53 -11.27
N CYS A 86 11.62 4.86 -11.16
CA CYS A 86 10.34 5.57 -11.00
C CYS A 86 9.42 5.35 -12.19
N GLN A 87 9.96 5.37 -13.42
CA GLN A 87 9.18 5.12 -14.63
C GLN A 87 8.63 3.69 -14.64
N GLU A 88 9.48 2.69 -14.38
CA GLU A 88 9.08 1.29 -14.24
C GLU A 88 7.98 1.12 -13.16
N HIS A 89 8.12 1.79 -12.02
CA HIS A 89 7.12 1.75 -10.96
C HIS A 89 5.77 2.36 -11.39
N VAL A 90 5.81 3.51 -12.07
CA VAL A 90 4.60 4.16 -12.60
C VAL A 90 3.91 3.28 -13.63
N ASP A 91 4.67 2.67 -14.55
CA ASP A 91 4.11 1.83 -15.61
C ASP A 91 3.49 0.55 -15.04
N ASN A 92 4.13 -0.07 -14.04
CA ASN A 92 3.57 -1.21 -13.34
C ASN A 92 2.26 -0.86 -12.61
N ASN A 93 2.20 0.29 -11.92
CA ASN A 93 0.97 0.73 -11.26
C ASN A 93 -0.16 1.03 -12.26
N LYS A 94 0.15 1.63 -13.42
CA LYS A 94 -0.81 1.83 -14.51
C LYS A 94 -1.31 0.50 -15.08
N ALA A 95 -0.43 -0.48 -15.25
CA ALA A 95 -0.80 -1.80 -15.72
C ALA A 95 -1.78 -2.49 -14.77
N VAL A 96 -1.51 -2.44 -13.46
CA VAL A 96 -2.42 -2.95 -12.42
C VAL A 96 -3.74 -2.20 -12.43
N ARG A 97 -3.72 -0.86 -12.53
CA ARG A 97 -4.93 -0.04 -12.67
C ARG A 97 -5.77 -0.48 -13.86
N ASN A 98 -5.16 -0.60 -15.04
CA ASN A 98 -5.85 -0.98 -16.26
C ASN A 98 -6.49 -2.38 -16.14
N MET A 99 -5.79 -3.32 -15.51
CA MET A 99 -6.34 -4.66 -15.21
C MET A 99 -7.60 -4.57 -14.33
N MET A 100 -7.59 -3.72 -13.29
CA MET A 100 -8.76 -3.50 -12.44
C MET A 100 -9.92 -2.88 -13.24
N LEU A 101 -9.63 -1.86 -14.06
CA LEU A 101 -10.62 -1.18 -14.90
C LEU A 101 -11.28 -2.13 -15.91
N GLN A 102 -10.51 -3.03 -16.53
CA GLN A 102 -11.04 -4.07 -17.43
C GLN A 102 -12.05 -5.00 -16.76
N ARG A 103 -12.01 -5.12 -15.43
CA ARG A 103 -12.97 -5.91 -14.64
C ARG A 103 -14.10 -5.05 -14.05
N GLY A 104 -14.22 -3.79 -14.47
CA GLY A 104 -15.20 -2.84 -13.95
C GLY A 104 -14.86 -2.30 -12.55
N ILE A 105 -13.63 -2.50 -12.09
CA ILE A 105 -13.19 -2.08 -10.75
C ILE A 105 -12.40 -0.78 -10.88
N VAL A 106 -12.96 0.31 -10.37
CA VAL A 106 -12.32 1.63 -10.33
C VAL A 106 -11.66 1.83 -8.96
N PRO A 107 -10.31 1.74 -8.83
CA PRO A 107 -9.61 1.67 -7.55
C PRO A 107 -9.96 2.80 -6.57
N GLU A 108 -10.07 4.02 -7.08
CA GLU A 108 -10.35 5.23 -6.31
C GLU A 108 -11.82 5.36 -5.88
N ASN A 109 -12.74 4.60 -6.47
CA ASN A 109 -14.16 4.63 -6.15
C ASN A 109 -14.60 3.50 -5.23
N LEU A 110 -13.67 2.61 -4.86
CA LEU A 110 -13.96 1.59 -3.87
C LEU A 110 -14.22 2.23 -2.50
N PRO A 111 -15.17 1.67 -1.72
CA PRO A 111 -15.42 2.15 -0.37
C PRO A 111 -14.16 1.99 0.49
N ALA A 112 -14.01 2.88 1.47
CA ALA A 112 -12.90 2.81 2.42
C ALA A 112 -12.91 1.46 3.17
N GLY A 113 -11.72 0.94 3.45
CA GLY A 113 -11.57 -0.24 4.32
C GLY A 113 -11.96 0.10 5.76
N GLU A 114 -12.27 -0.94 6.55
CA GLU A 114 -12.39 -0.75 8.00
C GLU A 114 -11.03 -0.31 8.57
N ASP A 115 -11.03 0.71 9.44
CA ASP A 115 -9.81 1.19 10.08
C ASP A 115 -9.12 0.05 10.83
N VAL A 116 -7.91 -0.29 10.40
CA VAL A 116 -7.10 -1.37 10.97
C VAL A 116 -6.96 -1.25 12.50
N LYS A 117 -6.80 -0.03 13.04
CA LYS A 117 -6.69 0.17 14.50
C LYS A 117 -8.00 -0.13 15.23
N LYS A 118 -9.15 0.08 14.59
CA LYS A 118 -10.45 -0.26 15.16
C LYS A 118 -10.61 -1.78 15.22
N VAL A 119 -10.20 -2.49 14.18
CA VAL A 119 -10.19 -3.95 14.15
C VAL A 119 -9.25 -4.50 15.22
N GLU A 120 -8.02 -4.00 15.31
CA GLU A 120 -7.06 -4.42 16.36
C GLU A 120 -7.61 -4.21 17.78
N ARG A 121 -8.29 -3.09 18.03
CA ARG A 121 -8.91 -2.82 19.35
C ARG A 121 -10.00 -3.82 19.68
N ARG A 122 -10.86 -4.17 18.71
CA ARG A 122 -11.92 -5.18 18.87
C ARG A 122 -11.33 -6.55 19.18
N LEU A 123 -10.31 -6.96 18.43
CA LEU A 123 -9.62 -8.24 18.67
C LEU A 123 -8.99 -8.28 20.08
N LYS A 124 -8.33 -7.20 20.52
CA LYS A 124 -7.76 -7.10 21.87
C LYS A 124 -8.82 -7.12 22.98
N SER A 125 -10.01 -6.53 22.75
CA SER A 125 -11.11 -6.61 23.72
C SER A 125 -11.71 -8.01 23.79
N ASP A 126 -11.85 -8.68 22.65
CA ASP A 126 -12.39 -10.03 22.57
C ASP A 126 -11.45 -11.04 23.26
N GLU A 127 -10.14 -10.92 23.03
CA GLU A 127 -9.11 -11.73 23.70
C GLU A 127 -9.14 -11.54 25.23
N LYS A 128 -9.25 -10.29 25.70
CA LYS A 128 -9.42 -9.99 27.14
C LYS A 128 -10.72 -10.56 27.72
N THR A 129 -11.76 -10.69 26.91
CA THR A 129 -13.07 -11.22 27.36
C THR A 129 -13.06 -12.74 27.41
N LEU A 130 -12.42 -13.39 26.43
CA LEU A 130 -12.22 -14.84 26.36
C LEU A 130 -11.35 -15.35 27.52
N THR A 131 -10.24 -14.66 27.81
CA THR A 131 -9.34 -14.98 28.93
C THR A 131 -10.04 -14.83 30.30
N LYS A 132 -10.84 -13.77 30.49
CA LYS A 132 -11.65 -13.57 31.72
C LYS A 132 -12.79 -14.59 31.89
N LYS A 133 -13.36 -15.11 30.80
CA LYS A 133 -14.37 -16.19 30.88
C LYS A 133 -13.74 -17.53 31.27
N ASN A 134 -12.53 -17.83 30.78
CA ASN A 134 -11.81 -19.04 31.14
C ASN A 134 -11.27 -19.03 32.58
N SER A 135 -10.94 -17.87 33.13
CA SER A 135 -10.53 -17.75 34.55
C SER A 135 -11.68 -17.83 35.55
N LYS A 136 -12.95 -17.73 35.10
CA LYS A 136 -14.15 -17.88 35.95
C LYS A 136 -14.76 -19.30 35.91
N LYS A 137 -14.22 -20.19 35.08
CA LYS A 137 -14.64 -21.59 34.92
C LYS A 137 -13.70 -22.59 35.61
N LYS A 138 -12.76 -22.11 36.41
CA LYS A 138 -11.86 -22.91 37.25
C LYS A 138 -12.20 -22.69 38.71
#